data_AF-A0AA86VTA0-F1
#
_entry.id   AF-A0AA86VTA0-F1
#
_cell.length_a   1.000
_cell.length_b   1.000
_cell.length_c   1.000
_cell.angle_alpha   90.00
_cell.angle_beta   90.00
_cell.angle_gamma   90.00
#
_symmetry.space_group_name_H-M   'P 1'
#
loop_
_entity.id
_entity.type
_entity.pdbx_description
1 polymer ?
#
loop_
_entity_poly.entity_id
_entity_poly.type
_entity_poly.pdbx_seq_one_letter_code
_entity_poly.pdbx_strand_id
1 'polypeptide(L)'
;MERIIGGKFKIGRKIGSGSFGQIYIASNIDTSEIVAIKMESKKTKHPQLLYEAKLYSILQGDSGVPSLKWCGTDGDNNVLVIDLLGRSLEDLFVYCGRKFSLKTVLMLADQMLTRIEYLHSKGFLHRDIKPDNFLMGLGKKSNQVYIIDFGLAKRYRDPNTNKHIPYRSSSVLCYKMLCKSYPVEFATYFHYCQSLTFDQHPDYGYLKRLFRDLFKQNGIGCLFYRIFENDNSHIR
;
A
#
# COMPACT_ATOMS: atom_id res chain seq x y z
N MET A 1 -28.76 20.18 -3.66
CA MET A 1 -27.84 20.66 -2.60
C MET A 1 -26.54 19.91 -2.72
N GLU A 2 -25.42 20.59 -2.54
CA GLU A 2 -24.10 19.95 -2.53
C GLU A 2 -23.94 19.17 -1.21
N ARG A 3 -23.54 17.90 -1.29
CA ARG A 3 -23.33 17.07 -0.08
C ARG A 3 -21.96 17.38 0.50
N ILE A 4 -21.94 17.88 1.73
CA ILE A 4 -20.72 18.25 2.46
C ILE A 4 -20.52 17.26 3.61
N ILE A 5 -19.40 16.54 3.58
CA ILE A 5 -19.00 15.58 4.61
C ILE A 5 -18.27 16.30 5.74
N GLY A 6 -18.69 16.05 6.98
CA GLY A 6 -18.05 16.59 8.19
C GLY A 6 -17.99 18.12 8.23
N GLY A 7 -18.88 18.81 7.50
CA GLY A 7 -18.88 20.26 7.34
C GLY A 7 -17.70 20.85 6.59
N LYS A 8 -16.79 20.03 6.02
CA LYS A 8 -15.52 20.49 5.45
C LYS A 8 -15.21 19.98 4.05
N PHE A 9 -15.77 18.84 3.64
CA PHE A 9 -15.39 18.20 2.39
C PHE A 9 -16.57 18.11 1.44
N LYS A 10 -16.53 18.89 0.37
CA LYS A 10 -17.52 18.84 -0.70
C LYS A 10 -17.26 17.60 -1.55
N ILE A 11 -18.22 16.66 -1.55
CA ILE A 11 -18.08 15.41 -2.29
C ILE A 11 -18.23 15.65 -3.80
N GLY A 12 -17.37 15.02 -4.58
CA GLY A 12 -17.40 15.02 -6.04
C GLY A 12 -17.86 13.68 -6.61
N ARG A 13 -17.36 13.36 -7.81
CA ARG A 13 -17.68 12.11 -8.51
C ARG A 13 -17.14 10.88 -7.77
N LYS A 14 -17.81 9.75 -7.94
CA LYS A 14 -17.27 8.44 -7.57
C LYS A 14 -16.06 8.14 -8.45
N ILE A 15 -14.95 7.73 -7.84
CA ILE A 15 -13.69 7.38 -8.54
C ILE A 15 -13.36 5.89 -8.45
N GLY A 16 -14.06 5.15 -7.59
CA GLY A 16 -13.87 3.71 -7.50
C GLY A 16 -14.81 3.05 -6.50
N SER A 17 -14.61 1.74 -6.36
CA SER A 17 -15.22 0.90 -5.33
C SER A 17 -14.14 -0.02 -4.79
N GLY A 18 -13.92 0.01 -3.48
CA GLY A 18 -13.06 -0.94 -2.80
C GLY A 18 -13.87 -2.14 -2.29
N SER A 19 -13.17 -3.13 -1.72
CA SER A 19 -13.80 -4.33 -1.14
C SER A 19 -14.82 -4.02 -0.03
N PHE A 20 -14.74 -2.84 0.57
CA PHE A 20 -15.52 -2.46 1.76
C PHE A 20 -16.33 -1.17 1.56
N GLY A 21 -16.42 -0.63 0.33
CA GLY A 21 -17.16 0.62 0.15
C GLY A 21 -16.95 1.34 -1.17
N GLN A 22 -17.49 2.55 -1.23
CA GLN A 22 -17.41 3.43 -2.38
C GLN A 22 -16.35 4.51 -2.15
N ILE A 23 -15.59 4.85 -3.20
CA ILE A 23 -14.52 5.85 -3.16
C ILE A 23 -14.94 7.06 -4.00
N TYR A 24 -14.79 8.25 -3.44
CA TYR A 24 -15.12 9.52 -4.07
C TYR A 24 -13.93 10.47 -4.04
N ILE A 25 -13.80 11.29 -5.07
CA ILE A 25 -12.98 12.50 -4.98
C ILE A 25 -13.77 13.57 -4.22
N ALA A 26 -13.10 14.38 -3.42
CA ALA A 26 -13.70 15.53 -2.75
C ALA A 26 -12.71 16.69 -2.67
N SER A 27 -13.22 17.88 -2.39
CA SER A 27 -12.42 19.07 -2.13
C SER A 27 -12.70 19.57 -0.72
N ASN A 28 -11.65 19.84 0.05
CA ASN A 28 -11.77 20.63 1.27
C ASN A 28 -12.22 22.05 0.90
N ILE A 29 -13.31 22.52 1.51
CA ILE A 29 -13.94 23.80 1.17
C ILE A 29 -13.11 25.01 1.60
N ASP A 30 -12.29 24.86 2.63
CA ASP A 30 -11.47 25.93 3.18
C ASP A 30 -10.12 26.03 2.44
N THR A 31 -9.50 24.89 2.15
CA THR A 31 -8.14 24.84 1.60
C THR A 31 -8.08 24.55 0.10
N SER A 32 -9.21 24.18 -0.52
CA SER A 32 -9.28 23.64 -1.88
C SER A 32 -8.44 22.37 -2.11
N GLU A 33 -7.95 21.74 -1.03
CA GLU A 33 -7.20 20.49 -1.11
C GLU A 33 -8.09 19.37 -1.65
N ILE A 34 -7.60 18.66 -2.67
CA ILE A 34 -8.30 17.51 -3.23
C ILE A 34 -7.94 16.25 -2.44
N VAL A 35 -8.96 15.52 -2.00
CA VAL A 35 -8.85 14.36 -1.11
C VAL A 35 -9.66 13.17 -1.64
N ALA A 36 -9.37 11.97 -1.12
CA ALA A 36 -10.18 10.78 -1.35
C ALA A 36 -11.08 10.51 -0.13
N ILE A 37 -12.36 10.21 -0.39
CA ILE A 37 -13.33 9.80 0.62
C ILE A 37 -13.72 8.34 0.38
N LYS A 38 -13.46 7.48 1.35
CA LYS A 38 -13.99 6.11 1.43
C LYS A 38 -15.22 6.10 2.32
N MET A 39 -16.32 5.52 1.83
CA MET A 39 -17.57 5.38 2.57
C MET A 39 -18.01 3.92 2.63
N GLU A 40 -18.34 3.47 3.84
CA GLU A 40 -18.82 2.12 4.14
C GLU A 40 -20.15 2.20 4.88
N SER A 41 -21.14 1.40 4.47
CA SER A 41 -22.42 1.31 5.19
C SER A 41 -22.23 0.63 6.54
N LYS A 42 -22.78 1.23 7.60
CA LYS A 42 -22.83 0.67 8.96
C LYS A 42 -23.63 -0.64 9.02
N LYS A 43 -24.50 -0.89 8.03
CA LYS A 43 -25.34 -2.10 7.92
C LYS A 43 -24.62 -3.30 7.30
N THR A 44 -23.36 -3.12 6.89
CA THR A 44 -22.54 -4.22 6.36
C THR A 44 -22.31 -5.28 7.45
N LYS A 45 -22.17 -6.55 7.06
CA LYS A 45 -22.03 -7.66 8.01
C LYS A 45 -20.76 -7.55 8.87
N HIS A 46 -19.71 -6.97 8.32
CA HIS A 46 -18.39 -6.85 8.95
C HIS A 46 -17.79 -5.46 8.66
N PRO A 47 -18.28 -4.38 9.31
CA PRO A 47 -17.79 -3.03 9.07
C PRO A 47 -16.34 -2.90 9.55
N GLN A 48 -15.46 -2.40 8.69
CA GLN A 48 -14.01 -2.35 8.91
C GLN A 48 -13.44 -0.93 8.85
N LEU A 49 -14.19 0.05 8.32
CA LEU A 49 -13.63 1.36 8.00
C LEU A 49 -13.18 2.15 9.23
N LEU A 50 -13.86 2.00 10.37
CA LEU A 50 -13.44 2.63 11.63
C LEU A 50 -12.13 2.04 12.17
N TYR A 51 -11.94 0.73 12.01
CA TYR A 51 -10.69 0.07 12.37
C TYR A 51 -9.55 0.52 11.46
N GLU A 52 -9.81 0.59 10.15
CA GLU A 52 -8.87 1.12 9.16
C GLU A 52 -8.47 2.57 9.51
N ALA A 53 -9.42 3.45 9.85
CA ALA A 53 -9.15 4.83 10.26
C ALA A 53 -8.23 4.91 11.50
N LYS A 54 -8.44 4.02 12.48
CA LYS A 54 -7.57 3.93 13.66
C LYS A 54 -6.14 3.53 13.28
N LEU A 55 -5.98 2.61 12.34
CA LEU A 55 -4.64 2.24 11.85
C LEU A 55 -3.98 3.39 11.11
N TYR A 56 -4.70 4.12 10.26
CA TYR A 56 -4.16 5.33 9.65
C TYR A 56 -3.64 6.33 10.67
N SER A 57 -4.34 6.52 11.79
CA SER A 57 -3.88 7.39 12.89
C SER A 57 -2.59 6.89 13.56
N ILE A 58 -2.45 5.58 13.77
CA ILE A 58 -1.24 4.97 14.38
C ILE A 58 -0.05 5.00 13.41
N LEU A 59 -0.32 4.84 12.12
CA LEU A 59 0.69 4.71 11.07
C LEU A 59 1.15 6.05 10.50
N GLN A 60 0.58 7.18 10.95
CA GLN A 60 1.05 8.52 10.58
C GLN A 60 2.56 8.67 10.86
N GLY A 61 3.25 9.38 9.98
CA GLY A 61 4.68 9.69 10.10
C GLY A 61 5.59 8.98 9.10
N ASP A 62 5.14 7.89 8.45
CA ASP A 62 5.84 7.35 7.28
C ASP A 62 5.42 8.07 6.01
N SER A 63 6.38 8.34 5.14
CA SER A 63 6.10 9.09 3.93
C SER A 63 5.16 8.32 2.99
N GLY A 64 5.15 6.99 3.05
CA GLY A 64 4.40 6.07 2.20
C GLY A 64 3.06 5.59 2.75
N VAL A 65 2.56 6.23 3.81
CA VAL A 65 1.19 6.06 4.30
C VAL A 65 0.42 7.35 4.04
N PRO A 66 -0.77 7.30 3.42
CA PRO A 66 -1.61 8.48 3.24
C PRO A 66 -1.96 9.18 4.56
N SER A 67 -1.96 10.50 4.53
CA SER A 67 -2.32 11.31 5.69
C SER A 67 -3.82 11.19 5.96
N LEU A 68 -4.18 10.90 7.22
CA LEU A 68 -5.57 10.95 7.68
C LEU A 68 -6.02 12.42 7.81
N LYS A 69 -7.02 12.83 7.03
CA LYS A 69 -7.57 14.19 7.06
C LYS A 69 -8.76 14.29 8.00
N TRP A 70 -9.63 13.28 7.95
CA TRP A 70 -10.82 13.22 8.77
C TRP A 70 -11.37 11.79 8.80
N CYS A 71 -12.03 11.43 9.90
CA CYS A 71 -12.85 10.23 9.98
C CYS A 71 -14.09 10.53 10.82
N GLY A 72 -15.20 9.89 10.49
CA GLY A 72 -16.45 10.08 11.21
C GLY A 72 -17.60 9.36 10.55
N THR A 73 -18.80 9.89 10.69
CA THR A 73 -20.02 9.31 10.14
C THR A 73 -20.81 10.32 9.34
N ASP A 74 -21.45 9.86 8.26
CA ASP A 74 -22.39 10.64 7.46
C ASP A 74 -23.66 9.80 7.23
N GLY A 75 -24.70 10.10 8.02
CA GLY A 75 -25.90 9.27 8.13
C GLY A 75 -25.58 7.82 8.52
N ASP A 76 -26.02 6.89 7.68
CA ASP A 76 -25.81 5.44 7.84
C ASP A 76 -24.41 4.95 7.39
N ASN A 77 -23.50 5.85 7.04
CA ASN A 77 -22.17 5.47 6.57
C ASN A 77 -21.08 5.87 7.57
N ASN A 78 -20.08 5.00 7.72
CA ASN A 78 -18.76 5.35 8.20
C ASN A 78 -17.99 6.01 7.06
N VAL A 79 -17.15 6.98 7.40
CA VAL A 79 -16.43 7.78 6.41
C VAL A 79 -14.98 7.99 6.83
N LEU A 80 -14.09 7.83 5.86
CA LEU A 80 -12.66 8.03 5.99
C LEU A 80 -12.19 8.96 4.88
N VAL A 81 -11.49 10.04 5.25
CA VAL A 81 -10.93 11.03 4.33
C VAL A 81 -9.41 11.01 4.46
N ILE A 82 -8.73 10.74 3.35
CA ILE A 82 -7.27 10.63 3.27
C ILE A 82 -6.74 11.42 2.07
N ASP A 83 -5.40 11.57 1.98
CA ASP A 83 -4.74 12.08 0.78
C ASP A 83 -5.27 11.39 -0.49
N LEU A 84 -5.59 12.16 -1.52
CA LEU A 84 -5.81 11.58 -2.85
C LEU A 84 -4.46 11.10 -3.41
N LEU A 85 -4.44 9.86 -3.91
CA LEU A 85 -3.28 9.26 -4.56
C LEU A 85 -3.51 9.06 -6.06
N GLY A 86 -2.44 8.70 -6.77
CA GLY A 86 -2.47 8.32 -8.18
C GLY A 86 -2.93 6.88 -8.39
N ARG A 87 -2.57 6.32 -9.54
CA ARG A 87 -2.98 4.98 -9.97
C ARG A 87 -2.35 3.88 -9.11
N SER A 88 -3.05 2.75 -9.00
CA SER A 88 -2.52 1.55 -8.38
C SER A 88 -1.43 0.89 -9.24
N LEU A 89 -0.64 -0.01 -8.66
CA LEU A 89 0.32 -0.79 -9.43
C LEU A 89 -0.37 -1.76 -10.41
N GLU A 90 -1.59 -2.24 -10.12
CA GLU A 90 -2.38 -3.04 -11.09
C GLU A 90 -2.78 -2.18 -12.29
N ASP A 91 -3.29 -0.97 -12.04
CA ASP A 91 -3.67 -0.04 -13.12
C ASP A 91 -2.48 0.30 -14.03
N LEU A 92 -1.30 0.53 -13.42
CA LEU A 92 -0.06 0.80 -14.13
C LEU A 92 0.44 -0.44 -14.87
N PHE A 93 0.29 -1.63 -14.28
CA PHE A 93 0.67 -2.88 -14.92
C PHE A 93 -0.17 -3.13 -16.17
N VAL A 94 -1.49 -2.95 -16.08
CA VAL A 94 -2.39 -3.00 -17.25
C VAL A 94 -2.00 -1.95 -18.29
N TYR A 95 -1.73 -0.72 -17.87
CA TYR A 95 -1.32 0.36 -18.75
C TYR A 95 -0.02 0.05 -19.52
N CYS A 96 0.97 -0.57 -18.86
CA CYS A 96 2.22 -0.99 -19.47
C CYS A 96 2.12 -2.30 -20.29
N GLY A 97 0.91 -2.70 -20.72
CA GLY A 97 0.71 -3.92 -21.50
C GLY A 97 0.97 -5.20 -20.69
N ARG A 98 0.70 -5.17 -19.39
CA ARG A 98 0.89 -6.28 -18.45
C ARG A 98 2.33 -6.80 -18.41
N LYS A 99 3.30 -5.88 -18.56
CA LYS A 99 4.71 -6.19 -18.43
C LYS A 99 5.47 -4.98 -17.92
N PHE A 100 6.16 -5.14 -16.79
CA PHE A 100 7.14 -4.18 -16.32
C PHE A 100 8.55 -4.58 -16.73
N SER A 101 9.41 -3.57 -16.91
CA SER A 101 10.85 -3.78 -17.04
C SER A 101 11.44 -4.30 -15.73
N LEU A 102 12.59 -4.99 -15.79
CA LEU A 102 13.31 -5.41 -14.59
C LEU A 102 13.62 -4.21 -13.68
N LYS A 103 14.06 -3.09 -14.27
CA LYS A 103 14.29 -1.83 -13.56
C LYS A 103 13.09 -1.40 -12.72
N THR A 104 11.91 -1.30 -13.34
CA THR A 104 10.67 -0.90 -12.67
C THR A 104 10.35 -1.86 -11.52
N VAL A 105 10.44 -3.17 -11.76
CA VAL A 105 10.19 -4.19 -10.74
C VAL A 105 11.12 -4.04 -9.54
N LEU A 106 12.43 -3.82 -9.76
CA LEU A 106 13.40 -3.67 -8.68
C LEU A 106 13.20 -2.36 -7.88
N MET A 107 12.87 -1.27 -8.56
CA MET A 107 12.56 0.01 -7.88
C MET A 107 11.28 -0.09 -7.05
N LEU A 108 10.25 -0.77 -7.56
CA LEU A 108 9.02 -1.04 -6.81
C LEU A 108 9.28 -1.96 -5.62
N ALA A 109 10.05 -3.04 -5.80
CA ALA A 109 10.37 -4.00 -4.74
C ALA A 109 11.05 -3.33 -3.53
N ASP A 110 12.01 -2.43 -3.77
CA ASP A 110 12.69 -1.68 -2.70
C ASP A 110 11.71 -0.85 -1.85
N GLN A 111 10.82 -0.10 -2.50
CA GLN A 111 9.83 0.72 -1.81
C GLN A 111 8.74 -0.12 -1.14
N MET A 112 8.23 -1.16 -1.81
CA MET A 112 7.22 -2.07 -1.24
C MET A 112 7.73 -2.77 0.01
N LEU A 113 8.97 -3.27 0.01
CA LEU A 113 9.60 -3.85 1.19
C LEU A 113 9.72 -2.83 2.32
N THR A 114 10.07 -1.58 1.99
CA THR A 114 10.12 -0.50 2.98
C THR A 114 8.75 -0.22 3.61
N ARG A 115 7.64 -0.27 2.83
CA ARG A 115 6.27 -0.13 3.38
C ARG A 115 5.91 -1.27 4.32
N ILE A 116 6.23 -2.51 3.95
CA ILE A 116 5.94 -3.69 4.76
C ILE A 116 6.77 -3.67 6.05
N GLU A 117 8.06 -3.34 5.96
CA GLU A 117 8.95 -3.17 7.10
C GLU A 117 8.41 -2.12 8.08
N TYR A 118 7.99 -0.95 7.57
CA TYR A 118 7.40 0.09 8.42
C TYR A 118 6.15 -0.41 9.15
N LEU A 119 5.22 -1.04 8.45
CA LEU A 119 4.00 -1.58 9.06
C LEU A 119 4.32 -2.62 10.15
N HIS A 120 5.29 -3.50 9.90
CA HIS A 120 5.73 -4.51 10.85
C HIS A 120 6.44 -3.88 12.05
N SER A 121 7.23 -2.82 11.86
CA SER A 121 7.84 -2.05 12.95
C SER A 121 6.81 -1.43 13.89
N LYS A 122 5.59 -1.15 13.40
CA LYS A 122 4.45 -0.68 14.18
C LYS A 122 3.63 -1.82 14.81
N GLY A 123 4.06 -3.07 14.65
CA GLY A 123 3.43 -4.25 15.25
C GLY A 123 2.22 -4.80 14.48
N PHE A 124 2.04 -4.42 13.22
CA PHE A 124 0.92 -4.87 12.38
C PHE A 124 1.37 -5.68 11.17
N LEU A 125 0.55 -6.66 10.79
CA LEU A 125 0.62 -7.36 9.51
C LEU A 125 -0.49 -6.82 8.61
N HIS A 126 -0.20 -6.58 7.32
CA HIS A 126 -1.21 -6.09 6.37
C HIS A 126 -2.26 -7.16 6.03
N ARG A 127 -1.80 -8.39 5.76
CA ARG A 127 -2.60 -9.57 5.36
C ARG A 127 -3.39 -9.47 4.04
N ASP A 128 -3.17 -8.43 3.23
CA ASP A 128 -3.78 -8.26 1.89
C ASP A 128 -2.80 -7.59 0.93
N ILE A 129 -1.60 -8.16 0.82
CA ILE A 129 -0.53 -7.64 -0.05
C ILE A 129 -0.86 -8.02 -1.50
N LYS A 130 -1.23 -7.03 -2.32
CA LYS A 130 -1.56 -7.17 -3.74
C LYS A 130 -1.31 -5.85 -4.50
N PRO A 131 -1.14 -5.87 -5.84
CA PRO A 131 -0.84 -4.66 -6.61
C PRO A 131 -1.86 -3.52 -6.46
N ASP A 132 -3.14 -3.83 -6.27
CA ASP A 132 -4.20 -2.83 -6.04
C ASP A 132 -3.99 -1.98 -4.77
N ASN A 133 -3.33 -2.54 -3.75
CA ASN A 133 -3.11 -1.89 -2.46
C ASN A 133 -1.80 -1.07 -2.42
N PHE A 134 -1.08 -0.98 -3.55
CA PHE A 134 0.06 -0.10 -3.71
C PHE A 134 -0.25 0.95 -4.77
N LEU A 135 -0.21 2.23 -4.39
CA LEU A 135 -0.54 3.34 -5.27
C LEU A 135 0.65 4.28 -5.42
N MET A 136 0.73 4.97 -6.55
CA MET A 136 1.72 6.03 -6.74
C MET A 136 1.23 7.34 -6.12
N GLY A 137 2.15 8.17 -5.62
CA GLY A 137 1.82 9.53 -5.22
C GLY A 137 1.50 10.44 -6.42
N LEU A 138 1.04 11.66 -6.13
CA LEU A 138 0.73 12.68 -7.13
C LEU A 138 1.80 13.78 -7.15
N GLY A 139 1.92 14.47 -8.30
CA GLY A 139 2.78 15.64 -8.45
C GLY A 139 4.24 15.37 -8.06
N LYS A 140 4.77 16.11 -7.07
CA LYS A 140 6.15 15.95 -6.59
C LYS A 140 6.41 14.57 -5.95
N LYS A 141 5.37 13.83 -5.57
CA LYS A 141 5.44 12.49 -4.97
C LYS A 141 5.18 11.37 -5.98
N SER A 142 5.19 11.65 -7.29
CA SER A 142 4.89 10.66 -8.34
C SER A 142 5.85 9.47 -8.40
N ASN A 143 7.06 9.58 -7.84
CA ASN A 143 8.01 8.46 -7.73
C ASN A 143 7.92 7.71 -6.41
N GLN A 144 6.91 8.01 -5.60
CA GLN A 144 6.74 7.42 -4.29
C GLN A 144 5.59 6.43 -4.29
N VAL A 145 5.89 5.20 -3.86
CA VAL A 145 4.89 4.15 -3.63
C VAL A 145 4.24 4.37 -2.27
N TYR A 146 2.93 4.23 -2.21
CA TYR A 146 2.10 4.25 -1.01
C TYR A 146 1.48 2.88 -0.78
N ILE A 147 1.24 2.52 0.48
CA ILE A 147 0.44 1.35 0.84
C ILE A 147 -0.91 1.79 1.41
N ILE A 148 -1.98 1.12 1.02
CA ILE A 148 -3.36 1.44 1.42
C ILE A 148 -4.14 0.18 1.83
N ASP A 149 -5.37 0.38 2.30
CA ASP A 149 -6.34 -0.66 2.67
C ASP A 149 -5.89 -1.55 3.84
N PHE A 150 -5.98 -0.97 5.03
CA PHE A 150 -5.68 -1.68 6.28
C PHE A 150 -6.89 -2.40 6.87
N GLY A 151 -7.99 -2.58 6.13
CA GLY A 151 -9.22 -3.23 6.64
C GLY A 151 -8.97 -4.65 7.17
N LEU A 152 -8.06 -5.38 6.53
CA LEU A 152 -7.66 -6.72 6.94
C LEU A 152 -6.40 -6.75 7.82
N ALA A 153 -5.79 -5.62 8.16
CA ALA A 153 -4.56 -5.61 8.94
C ALA A 153 -4.78 -6.15 10.36
N LYS A 154 -3.76 -6.78 10.96
CA LYS A 154 -3.86 -7.37 12.30
C LYS A 154 -2.59 -7.20 13.09
N ARG A 155 -2.75 -6.86 14.37
CA ARG A 155 -1.64 -6.78 15.31
C ARG A 155 -1.05 -8.17 15.57
N TYR A 156 0.27 -8.32 15.43
CA TYR A 156 0.96 -9.60 15.61
C TYR A 156 1.92 -9.61 16.80
N ARG A 157 2.18 -8.45 17.40
CA ARG A 157 2.97 -8.28 18.62
C ARG A 157 2.24 -7.39 19.62
N ASP A 158 2.39 -7.71 20.89
CA ASP A 158 1.93 -6.85 21.96
C ASP A 158 2.79 -5.56 22.02
N PRO A 159 2.20 -4.37 22.09
CA PRO A 159 2.95 -3.11 22.00
C PRO A 159 3.86 -2.83 23.20
N ASN A 160 3.60 -3.46 24.35
CA ASN A 160 4.37 -3.22 25.56
C ASN A 160 5.45 -4.28 25.76
N THR A 161 5.12 -5.54 25.46
CA THR A 161 6.01 -6.69 25.71
C THR A 161 6.72 -7.19 24.46
N ASN A 162 6.36 -6.69 23.27
CA ASN A 162 6.77 -7.22 21.96
C ASN A 162 6.49 -8.72 21.77
N LYS A 163 5.70 -9.33 22.65
CA LYS A 163 5.39 -10.77 22.60
C LYS A 163 4.57 -11.08 21.36
N HIS A 164 5.02 -12.07 20.60
CA HIS A 164 4.36 -12.53 19.38
C HIS A 164 3.05 -13.27 19.70
N ILE A 165 2.09 -13.20 18.78
CA ILE A 165 0.88 -14.05 18.82
C ILE A 165 1.28 -15.54 18.78
N PRO A 166 0.47 -16.46 19.34
CA PRO A 166 0.74 -17.89 19.26
C PRO A 166 0.51 -18.44 17.85
N TYR A 167 1.26 -19.50 17.50
CA TYR A 167 1.16 -20.16 16.20
C TYR A 167 -0.23 -20.79 15.98
N ARG A 168 -0.75 -20.67 14.75
CA ARG A 168 -1.91 -21.40 14.25
C ARG A 168 -1.54 -21.91 12.85
N SER A 169 -1.82 -23.18 12.57
CA SER A 169 -1.40 -23.88 11.35
C SER A 169 -1.70 -23.10 10.07
N SER A 170 -0.73 -23.03 9.15
CA SER A 170 -0.85 -22.42 7.83
C SER A 170 -0.51 -23.41 6.70
N SER A 171 -1.13 -23.22 5.53
CA SER A 171 -0.79 -23.92 4.29
C SER A 171 0.46 -23.33 3.64
N VAL A 172 1.29 -24.19 3.01
CA VAL A 172 2.53 -23.80 2.33
C VAL A 172 2.31 -23.81 0.81
N LEU A 173 2.78 -22.77 0.12
CA LEU A 173 2.78 -22.67 -1.35
C LEU A 173 4.11 -23.19 -1.93
N CYS A 174 4.12 -23.83 -3.11
CA CYS A 174 5.35 -24.24 -3.80
C CYS A 174 5.76 -23.22 -4.88
N TYR A 175 6.88 -22.50 -4.71
CA TYR A 175 7.34 -21.44 -5.64
C TYR A 175 8.37 -21.90 -6.68
N LYS A 176 8.89 -23.12 -6.58
CA LYS A 176 10.04 -23.59 -7.38
C LYS A 176 9.83 -23.56 -8.90
N MET A 177 8.57 -23.57 -9.36
CA MET A 177 8.23 -23.45 -10.79
C MET A 177 8.04 -22.00 -11.25
N LEU A 178 7.87 -21.04 -10.33
CA LEU A 178 7.52 -19.65 -10.64
C LEU A 178 8.72 -18.83 -11.17
N CYS A 179 9.94 -19.15 -10.73
CA CYS A 179 11.12 -18.31 -10.97
C CYS A 179 12.09 -18.82 -12.05
N LYS A 180 11.79 -19.92 -12.76
CA LYS A 180 12.75 -20.59 -13.67
C LYS A 180 13.31 -19.70 -14.80
N SER A 181 12.59 -18.65 -15.18
CA SER A 181 12.95 -17.73 -16.28
C SER A 181 13.35 -16.33 -15.80
N TYR A 182 13.59 -16.14 -14.51
CA TYR A 182 13.87 -14.84 -13.88
C TYR A 182 15.19 -14.88 -13.10
N PRO A 183 15.79 -13.70 -12.79
CA PRO A 183 17.00 -13.64 -11.97
C PRO A 183 16.91 -14.44 -10.67
N VAL A 184 18.02 -15.06 -10.25
CA VAL A 184 18.07 -16.00 -9.12
C VAL A 184 17.66 -15.34 -7.79
N GLU A 185 17.78 -14.02 -7.71
CA GLU A 185 17.37 -13.18 -6.60
C GLU A 185 15.87 -13.31 -6.30
N PHE A 186 15.02 -13.47 -7.32
CA PHE A 186 13.58 -13.71 -7.09
C PHE A 186 13.34 -15.06 -6.40
N ALA A 187 14.03 -16.11 -6.82
CA ALA A 187 13.95 -17.42 -6.16
C ALA A 187 14.53 -17.37 -4.74
N THR A 188 15.62 -16.62 -4.56
CA THR A 188 16.28 -16.40 -3.26
C THR A 188 15.36 -15.66 -2.29
N TYR A 189 14.61 -14.66 -2.76
CA TYR A 189 13.59 -13.95 -1.99
C TYR A 189 12.51 -14.91 -1.46
N PHE A 190 11.95 -15.75 -2.33
CA PHE A 190 10.93 -16.72 -1.91
C PHE A 190 11.50 -17.78 -0.97
N HIS A 191 12.71 -18.27 -1.24
CA HIS A 191 13.39 -19.20 -0.35
C HIS A 191 13.54 -18.63 1.06
N TYR A 192 14.03 -17.39 1.14
CA TYR A 192 14.17 -16.68 2.41
C TYR A 192 12.83 -16.59 3.13
N CYS A 193 11.78 -16.09 2.46
CA CYS A 193 10.46 -15.93 3.07
C CYS A 193 9.89 -17.26 3.60
N GLN A 194 10.16 -18.38 2.93
CA GLN A 194 9.71 -19.70 3.36
C GLN A 194 10.56 -20.32 4.47
N SER A 195 11.81 -19.90 4.60
CA SER A 195 12.71 -20.36 5.67
C SER A 195 12.46 -19.68 7.01
N LEU A 196 11.68 -18.58 7.02
CA LEU A 196 11.36 -17.86 8.25
C LEU A 196 10.53 -18.74 9.20
N THR A 197 10.94 -18.79 10.48
CA THR A 197 10.04 -19.29 11.52
C THR A 197 8.89 -18.32 11.73
N PHE A 198 7.80 -18.81 12.32
CA PHE A 198 6.58 -18.02 12.50
C PHE A 198 6.77 -16.69 13.24
N ASP A 199 7.67 -16.66 14.21
CA ASP A 199 7.96 -15.53 15.08
C ASP A 199 9.21 -14.74 14.70
N GLN A 200 9.99 -15.25 13.73
CA GLN A 200 11.22 -14.63 13.26
C GLN A 200 10.96 -13.24 12.70
N HIS A 201 11.83 -12.30 13.04
CA HIS A 201 11.84 -10.98 12.42
C HIS A 201 12.55 -11.07 11.06
N PRO A 202 11.89 -10.70 9.94
CA PRO A 202 12.54 -10.69 8.64
C PRO A 202 13.68 -9.67 8.59
N ASP A 203 14.79 -10.04 7.96
CA ASP A 203 15.89 -9.15 7.60
C ASP A 203 15.54 -8.41 6.30
N TYR A 204 14.76 -7.34 6.44
CA TYR A 204 14.43 -6.45 5.34
C TYR A 204 15.66 -5.80 4.71
N GLY A 205 16.73 -5.59 5.48
CA GLY A 205 17.99 -5.08 4.97
C GLY A 205 18.61 -6.01 3.94
N TYR A 206 18.65 -7.32 4.25
CA TYR A 206 19.09 -8.36 3.31
C TYR A 206 18.21 -8.41 2.06
N LEU A 207 16.88 -8.44 2.22
CA LEU A 207 15.95 -8.52 1.08
C LEU A 207 16.07 -7.30 0.14
N LYS A 208 16.23 -6.09 0.71
CA LYS A 208 16.48 -4.88 -0.09
C LYS A 208 17.85 -4.91 -0.77
N ARG A 209 18.91 -5.34 -0.07
CA ARG A 209 20.26 -5.47 -0.65
C ARG A 209 20.26 -6.42 -1.85
N LEU A 210 19.58 -7.56 -1.74
CA LEU A 210 19.45 -8.54 -2.83
C LEU A 210 19.00 -7.89 -4.15
N PHE A 211 17.93 -7.09 -4.11
CA PHE A 211 17.43 -6.40 -5.31
C PHE A 211 18.27 -5.19 -5.73
N ARG A 212 18.86 -4.47 -4.77
CA ARG A 212 19.76 -3.33 -5.06
C ARG A 212 21.05 -3.79 -5.76
N ASP A 213 21.59 -4.94 -5.39
CA ASP A 213 22.80 -5.46 -6.01
C ASP A 213 22.51 -5.98 -7.42
N LEU A 214 21.37 -6.67 -7.62
CA LEU A 214 20.89 -7.01 -8.97
C LEU A 214 20.68 -5.77 -9.85
N PHE A 215 20.13 -4.69 -9.27
CA PHE A 215 19.95 -3.41 -9.98
C PHE A 215 21.29 -2.85 -10.49
N LYS A 216 22.32 -2.86 -9.64
CA LYS A 216 23.68 -2.42 -10.00
C LYS A 216 24.34 -3.31 -11.05
N GLN A 217 24.22 -4.63 -10.91
CA GLN A 217 24.80 -5.61 -11.83
C GLN A 217 24.26 -5.47 -13.27
N ASN A 218 23.00 -5.04 -13.41
CA ASN A 218 22.39 -4.79 -14.71
C ASN A 218 22.74 -3.40 -15.30
N GLY A 219 23.70 -2.68 -14.71
CA GLY A 219 24.15 -1.38 -15.21
C GLY A 219 23.06 -0.30 -15.18
N ILE A 220 22.00 -0.50 -14.37
CA ILE A 220 20.89 0.45 -14.29
C ILE A 220 21.40 1.66 -13.50
N GLY A 221 21.76 2.73 -14.21
CA GLY A 221 22.35 3.92 -13.60
C GLY A 221 21.46 4.57 -12.54
N CYS A 222 22.07 5.01 -11.43
CA CYS A 222 21.41 5.78 -10.36
C CYS A 222 20.80 7.12 -10.84
N LEU A 223 21.09 7.55 -12.07
CA LEU A 223 20.66 8.82 -12.65
C LEU A 223 19.18 8.85 -13.06
N PHE A 224 18.48 7.71 -13.02
CA PHE A 224 17.05 7.65 -13.29
C PHE A 224 16.27 7.38 -12.01
N TYR A 225 16.00 8.43 -11.24
CA TYR A 225 15.16 8.39 -10.03
C TYR A 225 13.66 8.13 -10.31
N ARG A 226 13.28 7.91 -11.57
CA ARG A 226 11.88 7.68 -11.98
C ARG A 226 11.62 6.19 -12.14
N ILE A 227 10.56 5.71 -11.48
CA ILE A 227 10.11 4.31 -11.57
C ILE A 227 9.63 3.97 -12.98
N PHE A 228 9.00 4.95 -13.65
CA PHE A 228 8.45 4.84 -14.99
C PHE A 228 9.09 5.89 -15.91
N GLU A 229 9.72 5.46 -17.00
CA GLU A 229 10.61 6.30 -17.82
C GLU A 229 9.88 7.20 -18.84
N ASN A 230 8.58 7.01 -19.10
CA ASN A 230 7.83 7.72 -20.17
C ASN A 230 6.57 8.49 -19.72
N ASP A 231 6.29 8.64 -18.43
CA ASP A 231 4.97 9.10 -17.97
C ASP A 231 4.87 10.62 -17.71
N ASN A 232 5.32 11.45 -18.65
CA ASN A 232 5.23 12.91 -18.50
C ASN A 232 3.85 13.51 -18.83
N SER A 233 2.90 12.77 -19.39
CA SER A 233 1.61 13.36 -19.81
C SER A 233 0.39 12.96 -18.98
N HIS A 234 0.34 11.80 -18.31
CA HIS A 234 -0.94 11.27 -17.80
C HIS A 234 -0.94 10.59 -16.41
N ILE A 235 0.04 10.85 -15.54
CA ILE A 235 -0.11 10.64 -14.06
C ILE A 235 -0.83 11.87 -13.46
N ARG A 236 -1.94 12.29 -14.06
CA ARG A 236 -2.84 13.34 -13.56
C ARG A 236 -4.21 12.73 -13.29
#